data_AF-A0A4Q6BBC9-F1
#
_entry.id   AF-A0A4Q6BBC9-F1
#
_cell.length_a   1.000
_cell.length_b   1.000
_cell.length_c   1.000
_cell.angle_alpha   90.00
_cell.angle_beta   90.00
_cell.angle_gamma   90.00
#
_symmetry.space_group_name_H-M   'P 1'
#
loop_
_entity.id
_entity.type
_entity.pdbx_description
1 polymer ?
#
loop_
_entity_poly.entity_id
_entity_poly.type
_entity_poly.pdbx_seq_one_letter_code
_entity_poly.pdbx_strand_id
1 'polypeptide(L)'
;DGCVSFTERCAAGIEPIEANIKKHVDNSLMLVTSLNTKIGYYKAAEIAQTAHKEGTTLKEMAVKLGYVTPEQFDEWVVPENMVGDLPK
;
A
#
# COMPACT_ATOMS: atom_id res chain seq x y z
N ASP A 1 -30.20 -6.36 23.07
CA ASP A 1 -30.52 -7.40 22.07
C ASP A 1 -29.76 -7.24 20.76
N GLY A 2 -29.87 -6.09 20.05
CA GLY A 2 -29.22 -5.91 18.75
C GLY A 2 -27.70 -6.18 18.70
N CYS A 3 -26.92 -5.64 19.64
CA CYS A 3 -25.47 -5.86 19.67
C CYS A 3 -25.10 -7.33 19.93
N VAL A 4 -25.86 -8.02 20.79
CA VAL A 4 -25.63 -9.44 21.10
C VAL A 4 -25.86 -10.28 19.84
N SER A 5 -26.97 -10.04 19.13
CA SER A 5 -27.24 -10.75 17.88
C SER A 5 -26.21 -10.45 16.78
N PHE A 6 -25.67 -9.23 16.72
CA PHE A 6 -24.62 -8.88 15.74
C PHE A 6 -23.30 -9.60 16.07
N THR A 7 -22.92 -9.65 17.34
CA THR A 7 -21.72 -10.38 17.78
C THR A 7 -21.81 -11.86 17.41
N GLU A 8 -22.92 -12.52 17.75
CA GLU A 8 -23.09 -13.96 17.55
C GLU A 8 -23.25 -14.36 16.09
N ARG A 9 -23.91 -13.53 15.27
CA ARG A 9 -24.30 -13.89 13.89
C ARG A 9 -23.46 -13.23 12.80
N CYS A 10 -22.58 -12.30 13.15
CA CYS A 10 -21.75 -11.59 12.19
C CYS A 10 -20.31 -11.44 12.71
N ALA A 11 -20.09 -10.67 13.78
CA ALA A 11 -18.75 -10.24 14.15
C ALA A 11 -17.80 -11.40 14.53
N ALA A 12 -18.31 -12.40 15.26
CA ALA A 12 -17.49 -13.52 15.74
C ALA A 12 -16.98 -14.46 14.63
N GLY A 13 -17.59 -14.40 13.42
CA GLY A 13 -17.22 -15.26 12.29
C GLY A 13 -16.59 -14.51 11.12
N ILE A 14 -16.13 -13.27 11.32
CA ILE A 14 -15.45 -12.51 10.26
C ILE A 14 -14.07 -13.12 10.02
N GLU A 15 -13.82 -13.52 8.77
CA GLU A 15 -12.54 -14.07 8.31
C GLU A 15 -11.94 -13.21 7.21
N PRO A 16 -10.60 -13.02 7.18
CA PRO A 16 -9.94 -12.25 6.14
C PRO A 16 -9.92 -13.02 4.82
N ILE A 17 -10.22 -12.33 3.73
CA ILE A 17 -9.91 -12.81 2.38
C ILE A 17 -8.51 -12.33 2.04
N GLU A 18 -7.49 -13.06 2.53
CA GLU A 18 -6.08 -12.66 2.44
C GLU A 18 -5.64 -12.33 1.01
N ALA A 19 -6.09 -13.10 0.03
CA ALA A 19 -5.79 -12.87 -1.38
C ALA A 19 -6.24 -11.47 -1.87
N ASN A 20 -7.42 -11.02 -1.44
CA ASN A 20 -7.92 -9.70 -1.80
C ASN A 20 -7.16 -8.60 -1.07
N ILE A 21 -6.89 -8.80 0.22
CA ILE A 21 -6.13 -7.85 1.03
C ILE A 21 -4.75 -7.64 0.40
N LYS A 22 -4.03 -8.73 0.11
CA LYS A 22 -2.71 -8.67 -0.51
C LYS A 22 -2.75 -7.95 -1.86
N LYS A 23 -3.71 -8.31 -2.73
CA LYS A 23 -3.89 -7.66 -4.02
C LYS A 23 -4.11 -6.14 -3.88
N HIS A 24 -4.92 -5.69 -2.92
CA HIS A 24 -5.16 -4.26 -2.73
C HIS A 24 -3.92 -3.53 -2.20
N VAL A 25 -3.17 -4.14 -1.29
CA VAL A 25 -1.91 -3.58 -0.78
C VAL A 25 -0.90 -3.47 -1.91
N ASP A 26 -0.63 -4.55 -2.65
CA ASP A 26 0.38 -4.60 -3.71
C ASP A 26 0.11 -3.58 -4.84
N ASN A 27 -1.17 -3.27 -5.11
CA ASN A 27 -1.58 -2.36 -6.18
C ASN A 27 -1.88 -0.93 -5.71
N SER A 28 -1.70 -0.63 -4.42
CA SER A 28 -2.04 0.67 -3.88
C SER A 28 -1.05 1.74 -4.33
N LEU A 29 -1.54 2.75 -5.04
CA LEU A 29 -0.74 3.93 -5.44
C LEU A 29 -0.36 4.82 -4.25
N MET A 30 -0.97 4.61 -3.07
CA MET A 30 -0.70 5.41 -1.87
C MET A 30 0.59 4.98 -1.15
N LEU A 31 1.15 3.81 -1.49
CA LEU A 31 2.45 3.36 -0.98
C LEU A 31 3.59 4.30 -1.39
N VAL A 32 3.37 5.13 -2.41
CA VAL A 32 4.29 6.16 -2.89
C VAL A 32 4.73 7.16 -1.82
N THR A 33 3.93 7.35 -0.77
CA THR A 33 4.23 8.31 0.31
C THR A 33 5.50 7.96 1.07
N SER A 34 5.86 6.68 1.15
CA SER A 34 7.14 6.21 1.69
C SER A 34 8.34 6.76 0.92
N LEU A 35 8.20 6.95 -0.39
CA LEU A 35 9.26 7.48 -1.25
C LEU A 35 9.52 8.98 -1.03
N ASN A 36 8.58 9.73 -0.43
CA ASN A 36 8.75 11.17 -0.20
C ASN A 36 10.03 11.50 0.57
N THR A 37 10.39 10.68 1.57
CA THR A 37 11.60 10.88 2.39
C THR A 37 12.90 10.50 1.67
N LYS A 38 12.81 9.79 0.55
CA LYS A 38 13.96 9.26 -0.20
C LYS A 38 14.24 10.06 -1.47
N ILE A 39 13.19 10.40 -2.22
CA ILE A 39 13.30 11.07 -3.53
C ILE A 39 12.60 12.44 -3.58
N GLY A 40 11.93 12.84 -2.50
CA GLY A 40 11.17 14.09 -2.41
C GLY A 40 9.74 13.97 -2.95
N TYR A 41 8.87 14.88 -2.48
CA TYR A 41 7.44 14.88 -2.79
C TYR A 41 7.14 14.95 -4.29
N TYR A 42 7.80 15.85 -5.04
CA TYR A 42 7.48 16.05 -6.46
C TYR A 42 7.72 14.79 -7.30
N LYS A 43 8.86 14.12 -7.11
CA LYS A 43 9.18 12.88 -7.83
C LYS A 43 8.23 11.74 -7.45
N ALA A 44 7.89 11.63 -6.18
CA ALA A 44 6.92 10.64 -5.70
C ALA A 44 5.52 10.90 -6.28
N ALA A 45 5.05 12.15 -6.27
CA ALA A 45 3.77 12.52 -6.86
C ALA A 45 3.72 12.23 -8.37
N GLU A 46 4.81 12.48 -9.09
CA GLU A 46 4.93 12.19 -10.52
C GLU A 46 4.83 10.69 -10.80
N ILE A 47 5.51 9.84 -10.02
CA ILE A 47 5.37 8.37 -10.13
C ILE A 47 3.90 7.96 -9.99
N ALA A 48 3.21 8.41 -8.94
CA ALA A 48 1.84 8.00 -8.68
C ALA A 48 0.86 8.48 -9.76
N GLN A 49 0.97 9.74 -10.20
CA GLN A 49 0.12 10.29 -11.25
C GLN A 49 0.32 9.56 -12.59
N THR A 50 1.58 9.27 -12.93
CA THR A 50 1.91 8.61 -14.20
C THR A 50 1.51 7.14 -14.16
N ALA A 51 1.72 6.44 -13.04
CA ALA A 51 1.27 5.07 -12.84
C ALA A 51 -0.25 4.94 -12.95
N HIS A 52 -0.99 5.89 -12.35
CA HIS A 52 -2.45 5.94 -12.47
C HIS A 52 -2.91 6.14 -13.92
N LYS A 53 -2.28 7.08 -14.63
CA LYS A 53 -2.63 7.42 -16.01
C LYS A 53 -2.32 6.29 -16.99
N GLU A 54 -1.20 5.59 -16.80
CA GLU A 54 -0.76 4.51 -17.68
C GLU A 54 -1.27 3.12 -17.26
N GLY A 55 -1.92 3.02 -16.09
CA GLY A 55 -2.42 1.74 -15.57
C GLY A 55 -1.31 0.77 -15.17
N THR A 56 -0.15 1.28 -14.77
CA THR A 56 1.01 0.49 -14.33
C THR A 56 1.12 0.45 -12.81
N THR A 57 1.95 -0.46 -12.30
CA THR A 57 2.28 -0.45 -10.86
C THR A 57 3.20 0.72 -10.50
N LEU A 58 3.24 1.06 -9.21
CA LEU A 58 4.21 2.06 -8.71
C LEU A 58 5.65 1.63 -8.97
N LYS A 59 5.98 0.36 -8.75
CA LYS A 59 7.34 -0.16 -8.92
C LYS A 59 7.82 -0.03 -10.35
N GLU A 60 7.00 -0.48 -11.31
CA GLU A 60 7.31 -0.36 -12.74
C GLU A 60 7.53 1.10 -13.13
N MET A 61 6.64 2.00 -12.69
CA MET A 61 6.74 3.42 -13.03
C MET A 61 7.94 4.11 -12.38
N ALA A 62 8.23 3.79 -11.11
CA ALA A 62 9.35 4.37 -10.38
C ALA A 62 10.71 4.00 -11.01
N VAL A 63 10.81 2.75 -11.48
CA VAL A 63 11.98 2.25 -12.22
C VAL A 63 12.04 2.83 -13.63
N LYS A 64 10.90 2.90 -14.34
CA LYS A 64 10.79 3.46 -15.70
C LYS A 64 11.22 4.94 -15.75
N LEU A 65 10.82 5.73 -14.76
CA LEU A 65 11.21 7.14 -14.62
C LEU A 65 12.67 7.31 -14.15
N GLY A 66 13.34 6.22 -13.76
CA GLY A 66 14.73 6.23 -13.32
C GLY A 66 14.94 6.91 -11.96
N TYR A 67 13.88 7.04 -11.15
CA TYR A 67 13.99 7.68 -9.83
C TYR A 67 14.49 6.72 -8.76
N VAL A 68 14.27 5.43 -8.95
CA VAL A 68 14.72 4.36 -8.04
C VAL A 68 15.07 3.11 -8.83
N THR A 69 15.92 2.25 -8.28
CA THR A 69 16.11 0.89 -8.80
C THR A 69 15.03 -0.06 -8.24
N PRO A 70 14.82 -1.24 -8.85
CA PRO A 70 13.90 -2.25 -8.32
C PRO A 70 14.21 -2.62 -6.87
N GLU A 71 15.49 -2.73 -6.52
CA GLU A 71 15.96 -3.11 -5.18
C GLU A 71 15.69 -2.01 -4.17
N GLN A 72 15.93 -0.75 -4.53
CA GLN A 72 15.60 0.40 -3.67
C GLN A 72 14.10 0.50 -3.42
N PHE A 73 13.27 0.22 -4.43
CA PHE A 73 11.83 0.21 -4.26
C PHE A 73 11.42 -0.86 -3.24
N ASP A 74 11.93 -2.09 -3.39
CA ASP A 74 11.61 -3.19 -2.47
C ASP A 74 12.11 -2.94 -1.04
N GLU A 75 13.25 -2.25 -0.89
CA GLU A 75 13.78 -1.89 0.42
C GLU A 75 12.96 -0.78 1.10
N TRP A 76 12.49 0.21 0.34
CA TRP A 76 11.86 1.41 0.92
C TRP A 76 10.34 1.30 1.02
N VAL A 77 9.71 0.52 0.15
CA VAL A 77 8.26 0.37 0.08
C VAL A 77 7.86 -0.94 0.77
N VAL A 78 7.88 -0.92 2.10
CA VAL A 78 7.51 -2.05 2.96
C VAL A 78 6.21 -1.72 3.71
N PRO A 79 5.04 -2.20 3.25
CA PRO A 79 3.74 -1.86 3.84
C PRO A 79 3.63 -2.19 5.34
N GLU A 80 4.31 -3.25 5.79
CA GLU A 80 4.36 -3.66 7.19
C GLU A 80 4.97 -2.58 8.10
N ASN A 81 5.84 -1.73 7.58
CA ASN A 81 6.45 -0.62 8.31
C ASN A 81 5.61 0.68 8.25
N MET A 82 4.46 0.67 7.57
CA MET A 82 3.62 1.86 7.35
C MET A 82 2.37 1.91 8.25
N VAL A 83 2.21 0.96 9.17
CA VAL A 83 1.01 0.84 10.03
C VAL A 83 1.22 1.38 11.46
N GLY A 84 2.40 1.93 11.75
CA GLY A 84 2.77 2.40 13.09
C GLY A 84 3.02 1.24 14.08
N ASP A 85 3.33 1.59 15.33
CA ASP A 85 3.51 0.61 16.39
C ASP A 85 2.15 0.27 17.03
N LEU A 86 1.88 -1.02 17.22
CA LEU A 86 0.79 -1.43 18.10
C LEU A 86 1.19 -1.16 19.56
N PRO A 87 0.34 -0.52 20.37
CA PRO A 87 0.61 -0.40 21.80
C PRO A 87 0.77 -1.80 22.40
N LYS A 88 1.84 -1.98 23.17
CA LYS A 88 2.09 -3.20 23.95
C LYS A 88 1.06 -3.37 25.05
#